data_AF-A0A094KK62-F1
#
_entry.id   AF-A0A094KK62-F1
#
_cell.length_a   1.000
_cell.length_b   1.000
_cell.length_c   1.000
_cell.angle_alpha   90.00
_cell.angle_beta   90.00
_cell.angle_gamma   90.00
#
_symmetry.space_group_name_H-M   'P 1'
#
loop_
_entity.id
_entity.type
_entity.pdbx_description
1 polymer ?
#
loop_
_entity_poly.entity_id
_entity_poly.type
_entity_poly.pdbx_seq_one_letter_code
_entity_poly.pdbx_strand_id
1 'polypeptide(L)'
;FFQDENMINFIKGGLKIRTSYQIYKECHQVLQMTQGNKSKNETYYQFEGGVKLGIGAFNLMLSLLPGRILRLLEFIGFSGNRELGLCQLREGASGSSLRAILCTFTLLVYHTYVSLILGTGEANLQEADSLLEPYLQKFPNGSIILFYAARIDILKGNFEKAQLRFQECIAAQQEWKQIHHLCYWELMWCYTFQQNWLQAYRYADLLSKESRWSKAIYVFQKAAILCMLPEDELKRTGEDVVTLFRQVDGLKQRIAGKSIPTEKFAVRKARRYASSQPVKLILPALEMMYVWNGFAIVGKRADLTENLLVTIEKEEAALQDETNRNEYYMDDVCMLQLLKGLCLKHLGRLMQAELCFSKVIQSEKQIKYDSYLVPFTLYELGLLYKERDEREKAIRYIETAKNNYKEYSMESRLHFRIHAAL
;
A
#
# COMPACT_ATOMS: atom_id res chain seq x y z
N PHE A 1 13.86 17.45 6.02
CA PHE A 1 13.22 17.48 4.68
C PHE A 1 11.69 17.34 4.70
N PHE A 2 11.05 16.88 5.80
CA PHE A 2 9.58 16.74 5.90
C PHE A 2 8.88 17.61 6.96
N GLN A 3 9.57 18.59 7.56
CA GLN A 3 9.04 19.34 8.71
C GLN A 3 8.73 20.83 8.44
N ASP A 4 8.83 21.30 7.19
CA ASP A 4 8.63 22.73 6.91
C ASP A 4 7.42 22.98 5.99
N GLU A 5 6.47 23.76 6.51
CA GLU A 5 5.10 23.92 6.02
C GLU A 5 4.93 24.96 4.89
N ASN A 6 5.99 25.62 4.45
CA ASN A 6 5.89 26.70 3.48
C ASN A 6 5.82 26.21 2.03
N MET A 7 4.82 26.69 1.27
CA MET A 7 4.66 26.48 -0.18
C MET A 7 5.93 26.84 -0.97
N ILE A 8 6.67 27.85 -0.51
CA ILE A 8 7.98 28.24 -1.05
C ILE A 8 9.00 27.11 -0.91
N ASN A 9 9.02 26.39 0.22
CA ASN A 9 9.92 25.26 0.44
C ASN A 9 9.53 24.05 -0.42
N PHE A 10 8.24 23.86 -0.70
CA PHE A 10 7.78 22.87 -1.67
C PHE A 10 8.29 23.16 -3.09
N ILE A 11 8.16 24.41 -3.56
CA ILE A 11 8.70 24.84 -4.86
C ILE A 11 10.22 24.69 -4.90
N LYS A 12 10.93 25.15 -3.86
CA LYS A 12 12.38 24.95 -3.73
C LYS A 12 12.75 23.46 -3.72
N GLY A 13 11.95 22.62 -3.09
CA GLY A 13 12.10 21.16 -3.11
C GLY A 13 12.00 20.60 -4.53
N GLY A 14 10.97 20.99 -5.28
CA GLY A 14 10.81 20.61 -6.68
C GLY A 14 11.98 21.05 -7.57
N LEU A 15 12.47 22.29 -7.38
CA LEU A 15 13.65 22.79 -8.09
C LEU A 15 14.92 21.99 -7.75
N LYS A 16 15.14 21.64 -6.47
CA LYS A 16 16.28 20.81 -6.05
C LYS A 16 16.23 19.40 -6.64
N ILE A 17 15.04 18.79 -6.69
CA ILE A 17 14.82 17.49 -7.35
C ILE A 17 15.19 17.59 -8.83
N ARG A 18 14.82 18.70 -9.49
CA ARG A 18 15.16 18.95 -10.90
C ARG A 18 16.66 19.07 -11.11
N THR A 19 17.32 19.90 -10.31
CA THR A 19 18.78 20.07 -10.37
C THR A 19 19.49 18.73 -10.18
N SER A 20 19.06 17.94 -9.18
CA SER A 20 19.62 16.61 -8.95
C SER A 20 19.44 15.68 -10.15
N TYR A 21 18.25 15.65 -10.76
CA TYR A 21 18.01 14.82 -11.94
C TYR A 21 18.89 15.22 -13.13
N GLN A 22 19.07 16.52 -13.37
CA GLN A 22 19.93 17.00 -14.45
C GLN A 22 21.40 16.66 -14.22
N ILE A 23 21.90 16.78 -12.99
CA ILE A 23 23.27 16.34 -12.66
C ILE A 23 23.44 14.85 -12.98
N TYR A 24 22.48 14.00 -12.61
CA TYR A 24 22.55 12.58 -12.96
C TYR A 24 22.55 12.35 -14.47
N LYS A 25 21.77 13.11 -15.25
CA LYS A 25 21.76 13.03 -16.71
C LYS A 25 23.12 13.39 -17.31
N GLU A 26 23.74 14.46 -16.84
CA GLU A 26 25.09 14.86 -17.27
C GLU A 26 26.10 13.76 -16.90
N CYS A 27 26.06 13.23 -15.68
CA CYS A 27 26.94 12.12 -15.29
C CYS A 27 26.68 10.85 -16.13
N HIS A 28 25.45 10.59 -16.54
CA HIS A 28 25.12 9.47 -17.42
C HIS A 28 25.72 9.62 -18.82
N GLN A 29 25.70 10.84 -19.38
CA GLN A 29 26.37 11.14 -20.64
C GLN A 29 27.90 10.94 -20.53
N VAL A 30 28.52 11.44 -19.45
CA VAL A 30 29.94 11.21 -19.18
C VAL A 30 30.26 9.72 -19.06
N LEU A 31 29.41 8.95 -18.38
CA LEU A 31 29.57 7.50 -18.28
C LEU A 31 29.52 6.83 -19.67
N GLN A 32 28.57 7.21 -20.53
CA GLN A 32 28.46 6.67 -21.89
C GLN A 32 29.69 7.01 -22.75
N MET A 33 30.21 8.23 -22.66
CA MET A 33 31.42 8.65 -23.39
C MET A 33 32.69 7.89 -22.96
N THR A 34 32.72 7.38 -21.72
CA THR A 34 33.89 6.71 -21.14
C THR A 34 33.83 5.19 -21.22
N GLN A 35 32.77 4.58 -21.75
CA GLN A 35 32.61 3.12 -21.83
C GLN A 35 33.71 2.41 -22.64
N GLY A 36 34.31 3.08 -23.63
CA GLY A 36 35.40 2.56 -24.46
C GLY A 36 36.80 2.64 -23.84
N ASN A 37 36.97 3.24 -22.67
CA ASN A 37 38.28 3.37 -22.03
C ASN A 37 38.73 2.03 -21.42
N LYS A 38 39.97 1.63 -21.73
CA LYS A 38 40.56 0.35 -21.28
C LYS A 38 40.96 0.34 -19.80
N SER A 39 41.13 1.50 -19.16
CA SER A 39 41.52 1.60 -17.75
C SER A 39 40.30 1.94 -16.89
N LYS A 40 39.66 0.91 -16.34
CA LYS A 40 38.60 1.03 -15.33
C LYS A 40 39.23 0.76 -13.96
N ASN A 41 39.25 1.77 -13.10
CA ASN A 41 39.73 1.66 -11.73
C ASN A 41 38.54 1.63 -10.74
N GLU A 42 38.82 1.46 -9.45
CA GLU A 42 37.78 1.43 -8.41
C GLU A 42 36.88 2.68 -8.42
N THR A 43 37.48 3.86 -8.62
CA THR A 43 36.73 5.12 -8.73
C THR A 43 35.72 5.11 -9.87
N TYR A 44 36.07 4.51 -11.00
CA TYR A 44 35.14 4.34 -12.13
C TYR A 44 33.93 3.50 -11.73
N TYR A 45 34.12 2.36 -11.05
CA TYR A 45 33.00 1.51 -10.62
C TYR A 45 32.11 2.17 -9.57
N GLN A 46 32.70 2.96 -8.67
CA GLN A 46 31.93 3.75 -7.70
C GLN A 46 31.10 4.85 -8.38
N PHE A 47 31.67 5.53 -9.38
CA PHE A 47 30.97 6.52 -10.19
C PHE A 47 29.85 5.89 -11.00
N GLU A 48 30.14 4.80 -11.74
CA GLU A 48 29.17 4.05 -12.52
C GLU A 48 27.99 3.61 -11.65
N GLY A 49 28.25 2.95 -10.52
CA GLY A 49 27.19 2.52 -9.60
C GLY A 49 26.34 3.69 -9.08
N GLY A 50 26.93 4.85 -8.85
CA GLY A 50 26.19 6.06 -8.48
C GLY A 50 25.28 6.60 -9.57
N VAL A 51 25.78 6.64 -10.80
CA VAL A 51 24.99 7.03 -11.97
C VAL A 51 23.84 6.05 -12.21
N LYS A 52 24.11 4.74 -12.15
CA LYS A 52 23.10 3.68 -12.29
C LYS A 52 21.98 3.82 -11.26
N LEU A 53 22.34 4.00 -9.98
CA LEU A 53 21.37 4.22 -8.90
C LEU A 53 20.51 5.45 -9.17
N GLY A 54 21.13 6.60 -9.45
CA GLY A 54 20.42 7.87 -9.62
C GLY A 54 19.49 7.86 -10.83
N ILE A 55 20.02 7.55 -12.02
CA ILE A 55 19.22 7.48 -13.25
C ILE A 55 18.11 6.44 -13.11
N GLY A 56 18.44 5.29 -12.54
CA GLY A 56 17.52 4.20 -12.28
C GLY A 56 16.34 4.63 -11.41
N ALA A 57 16.64 5.17 -10.22
CA ALA A 57 15.64 5.61 -9.26
C ALA A 57 14.77 6.76 -9.80
N PHE A 58 15.35 7.77 -10.45
CA PHE A 58 14.57 8.89 -11.02
C PHE A 58 13.62 8.43 -12.11
N ASN A 59 14.11 7.65 -13.07
CA ASN A 59 13.28 7.16 -14.17
C ASN A 59 12.16 6.26 -13.68
N LEU A 60 12.46 5.36 -12.73
CA LEU A 60 11.47 4.50 -12.12
C LEU A 60 10.40 5.32 -11.37
N MET A 61 10.81 6.21 -10.45
CA MET A 61 9.90 7.05 -9.67
C MET A 61 9.00 7.92 -10.54
N LEU A 62 9.55 8.57 -11.57
CA LEU A 62 8.78 9.41 -12.48
C LEU A 62 7.77 8.60 -13.30
N SER A 63 8.12 7.37 -13.69
CA SER A 63 7.21 6.48 -14.45
C SER A 63 5.95 6.07 -13.67
N LEU A 64 5.94 6.22 -12.35
CA LEU A 64 4.81 5.86 -11.49
C LEU A 64 3.77 6.98 -11.40
N LEU A 65 4.12 8.21 -11.79
CA LEU A 65 3.24 9.37 -11.63
C LEU A 65 2.09 9.33 -12.63
N PRO A 66 0.84 9.63 -12.22
CA PRO A 66 -0.29 9.70 -13.13
C PRO A 66 -0.05 10.74 -14.24
N GLY A 67 -0.56 10.46 -15.44
CA GLY A 67 -0.30 11.29 -16.63
C GLY A 67 -0.60 12.80 -16.50
N ARG A 68 -1.49 13.25 -15.59
CA ARG A 68 -1.67 14.69 -15.33
C ARG A 68 -0.45 15.32 -14.64
N ILE A 69 0.13 14.63 -13.67
CA ILE A 69 1.33 15.09 -12.94
C ILE A 69 2.55 14.94 -13.85
N LEU A 70 2.64 13.83 -14.58
CA LEU A 70 3.74 13.57 -15.51
C LEU A 70 3.84 14.67 -16.58
N ARG A 71 2.74 15.04 -17.24
CA ARG A 71 2.73 16.11 -18.25
C ARG A 71 3.22 17.46 -17.72
N LEU A 72 2.89 17.80 -16.47
CA LEU A 72 3.39 19.03 -15.83
C LEU A 72 4.90 18.97 -15.59
N LEU A 73 5.42 17.80 -15.23
CA LEU A 73 6.85 17.59 -15.00
C LEU A 73 7.65 17.52 -16.31
N GLU A 74 7.08 16.91 -17.36
CA GLU A 74 7.65 16.84 -18.71
C GLU A 74 7.86 18.21 -19.31
N PHE A 75 6.89 19.12 -19.14
CA PHE A 75 7.04 20.52 -19.55
C PHE A 75 8.26 21.21 -18.91
N ILE A 76 8.67 20.77 -17.72
CA ILE A 76 9.80 21.33 -16.95
C ILE A 76 11.09 20.51 -17.17
N GLY A 77 11.06 19.49 -18.04
CA GLY A 77 12.21 18.69 -18.46
C GLY A 77 12.39 17.35 -17.75
N PHE A 78 11.38 16.88 -17.01
CA PHE A 78 11.37 15.54 -16.41
C PHE A 78 10.62 14.55 -17.29
N SER A 79 11.30 13.52 -17.76
CA SER A 79 10.65 12.32 -18.31
C SER A 79 11.09 11.11 -17.51
N GLY A 80 10.17 10.16 -17.33
CA GLY A 80 10.44 8.88 -16.67
C GLY A 80 10.23 7.75 -17.66
N ASN A 81 11.22 6.85 -17.75
CA ASN A 81 11.13 5.62 -18.53
C ASN A 81 11.32 4.42 -17.60
N ARG A 82 10.27 3.62 -17.41
CA ARG A 82 10.27 2.52 -16.44
C ARG A 82 11.32 1.47 -16.77
N GLU A 83 11.38 1.06 -18.04
CA GLU A 83 12.26 0.01 -18.54
C GLU A 83 13.73 0.42 -18.39
N LEU A 84 14.06 1.67 -18.74
CA LEU A 84 15.37 2.26 -18.50
C LEU A 84 15.68 2.29 -16.99
N GLY A 85 14.73 2.73 -16.18
CA GLY A 85 14.86 2.80 -14.72
C GLY A 85 15.24 1.44 -14.11
N LEU A 86 14.48 0.41 -14.46
CA LEU A 86 14.72 -0.96 -14.01
C LEU A 86 16.04 -1.52 -14.56
N CYS A 87 16.35 -1.28 -15.83
CA CYS A 87 17.61 -1.71 -16.44
C CYS A 87 18.82 -1.12 -15.71
N GLN A 88 18.85 0.20 -15.49
CA GLN A 88 19.97 0.85 -14.80
C GLN A 88 20.11 0.36 -13.35
N LEU A 89 19.00 0.16 -12.63
CA LEU A 89 19.05 -0.38 -11.27
C LEU A 89 19.59 -1.82 -11.24
N ARG A 90 19.18 -2.69 -12.17
CA ARG A 90 19.68 -4.07 -12.27
C ARG A 90 21.16 -4.12 -12.55
N GLU A 91 21.63 -3.34 -13.53
CA GLU A 91 23.06 -3.20 -13.82
C GLU A 91 23.82 -2.69 -12.59
N GLY A 92 23.31 -1.65 -11.93
CA GLY A 92 23.89 -1.12 -10.71
C GLY A 92 23.93 -2.12 -9.55
N ALA A 93 22.91 -2.96 -9.40
CA ALA A 93 22.83 -4.01 -8.39
C ALA A 93 23.80 -5.17 -8.64
N SER A 94 24.06 -5.50 -9.91
CA SER A 94 25.04 -6.51 -10.32
C SER A 94 26.50 -6.03 -10.24
N GLY A 95 26.72 -4.73 -10.09
CA GLY A 95 28.06 -4.13 -10.03
C GLY A 95 28.76 -4.34 -8.68
N SER A 96 30.05 -3.98 -8.62
CA SER A 96 30.88 -4.08 -7.41
C SER A 96 30.86 -2.82 -6.52
N SER A 97 30.10 -1.79 -6.90
CA SER A 97 30.07 -0.52 -6.17
C SER A 97 29.45 -0.64 -4.78
N LEU A 98 29.79 0.28 -3.86
CA LEU A 98 29.13 0.38 -2.55
C LEU A 98 27.62 0.70 -2.67
N ARG A 99 27.18 1.15 -3.83
CA ARG A 99 25.79 1.53 -4.13
C ARG A 99 24.97 0.37 -4.69
N ALA A 100 25.58 -0.78 -4.96
CA ALA A 100 24.90 -1.97 -5.47
C ALA A 100 23.76 -2.44 -4.54
N ILE A 101 23.99 -2.38 -3.22
CA ILE A 101 22.97 -2.68 -2.22
C ILE A 101 21.81 -1.67 -2.24
N LEU A 102 22.07 -0.39 -2.53
CA LEU A 102 21.02 0.63 -2.64
C LEU A 102 20.19 0.44 -3.91
N CYS A 103 20.82 0.03 -5.02
CA CYS A 103 20.09 -0.40 -6.23
C CYS A 103 19.20 -1.61 -5.92
N THR A 104 19.75 -2.59 -5.22
CA THR A 104 19.03 -3.79 -4.76
C THR A 104 17.83 -3.41 -3.90
N PHE A 105 18.02 -2.58 -2.87
CA PHE A 105 16.94 -2.11 -2.00
C PHE A 105 15.89 -1.29 -2.77
N THR A 106 16.30 -0.48 -3.76
CA THR A 106 15.36 0.26 -4.60
C THR A 106 14.47 -0.69 -5.41
N LEU A 107 15.06 -1.73 -6.02
CA LEU A 107 14.32 -2.78 -6.72
C LEU A 107 13.42 -3.58 -5.77
N LEU A 108 13.90 -3.93 -4.57
CA LEU A 108 13.09 -4.62 -3.57
C LEU A 108 11.91 -3.77 -3.11
N VAL A 109 12.08 -2.48 -2.83
CA VAL A 109 10.96 -1.56 -2.54
C VAL A 109 9.97 -1.52 -3.69
N TYR A 110 10.47 -1.46 -4.93
CA TYR A 110 9.62 -1.44 -6.10
C TYR A 110 8.76 -2.71 -6.20
N HIS A 111 9.40 -3.88 -6.16
CA HIS A 111 8.72 -5.17 -6.31
C HIS A 111 7.85 -5.54 -5.11
N THR A 112 8.19 -5.13 -3.87
CA THR A 112 7.49 -5.59 -2.66
C THR A 112 6.48 -4.59 -2.08
N TYR A 113 6.57 -3.31 -2.44
CA TYR A 113 5.65 -2.27 -1.94
C TYR A 113 5.03 -1.44 -3.05
N VAL A 114 5.82 -0.87 -3.96
CA VAL A 114 5.29 0.08 -4.96
C VAL A 114 4.31 -0.60 -5.91
N SER A 115 4.69 -1.74 -6.50
CA SER A 115 3.81 -2.49 -7.41
C SER A 115 2.54 -2.99 -6.72
N LEU A 116 2.58 -3.21 -5.40
CA LEU A 116 1.41 -3.59 -4.63
C LEU A 116 0.50 -2.39 -4.29
N ILE A 117 1.05 -1.31 -3.77
CA ILE A 117 0.29 -0.17 -3.22
C ILE A 117 -0.25 0.74 -4.33
N LEU A 118 0.58 0.98 -5.34
CA LEU A 118 0.31 1.91 -6.45
C LEU A 118 0.08 1.20 -7.79
N GLY A 119 0.43 -0.08 -7.88
CA GLY A 119 0.28 -0.88 -9.10
C GLY A 119 -0.99 -1.73 -9.15
N THR A 120 -1.00 -2.71 -10.04
CA THR A 120 -2.06 -3.73 -10.18
C THR A 120 -2.01 -4.81 -9.11
N GLY A 121 -0.96 -4.84 -8.28
CA GLY A 121 -0.71 -5.94 -7.33
C GLY A 121 0.19 -7.05 -7.87
N GLU A 122 0.57 -7.01 -9.14
CA GLU A 122 1.50 -7.97 -9.74
C GLU A 122 2.95 -7.56 -9.43
N ALA A 123 3.62 -8.38 -8.62
CA ALA A 123 5.00 -8.20 -8.19
C ALA A 123 5.90 -9.28 -8.80
N ASN A 124 7.08 -8.90 -9.29
CA ASN A 124 8.11 -9.86 -9.70
C ASN A 124 8.84 -10.43 -8.47
N LEU A 125 8.20 -11.37 -7.78
CA LEU A 125 8.75 -11.98 -6.56
C LEU A 125 9.98 -12.83 -6.84
N GLN A 126 10.07 -13.45 -8.02
CA GLN A 126 11.25 -14.22 -8.44
C GLN A 126 12.50 -13.35 -8.52
N GLU A 127 12.36 -12.16 -9.10
CA GLU A 127 13.44 -11.17 -9.13
C GLU A 127 13.77 -10.67 -7.71
N ALA A 128 12.76 -10.42 -6.87
CA ALA A 128 12.97 -10.01 -5.48
C ALA A 128 13.77 -11.06 -4.68
N ASP A 129 13.45 -12.36 -4.82
CA ASP A 129 14.23 -13.44 -4.21
C ASP A 129 15.66 -13.44 -4.72
N SER A 130 15.84 -13.39 -6.05
CA SER A 130 17.16 -13.48 -6.70
C SER A 130 18.07 -12.32 -6.28
N LEU A 131 17.49 -11.13 -6.12
CA LEU A 131 18.19 -9.93 -5.65
C LEU A 131 18.61 -10.03 -4.18
N LEU A 132 17.81 -10.69 -3.33
CA LEU A 132 18.05 -10.77 -1.89
C LEU A 132 19.00 -11.92 -1.51
N GLU A 133 18.97 -13.04 -2.25
CA GLU A 133 19.69 -14.28 -1.94
C GLU A 133 21.19 -14.08 -1.64
N PRO A 134 21.98 -13.31 -2.43
CA PRO A 134 23.40 -13.10 -2.12
C PRO A 134 23.62 -12.37 -0.78
N TYR A 135 22.69 -11.49 -0.39
CA TYR A 135 22.76 -10.75 0.86
C TYR A 135 22.31 -11.57 2.05
N LEU A 136 21.38 -12.52 1.87
CA LEU A 136 21.03 -13.50 2.90
C LEU A 136 22.23 -14.39 3.26
N GLN A 137 22.98 -14.83 2.24
CA GLN A 137 24.19 -15.64 2.45
C GLN A 137 25.30 -14.84 3.12
N LYS A 138 25.51 -13.59 2.69
CA LYS A 138 26.58 -12.73 3.21
C LYS A 138 26.27 -12.11 4.59
N PHE A 139 25.00 -11.80 4.85
CA PHE A 139 24.54 -11.11 6.05
C PHE A 139 23.29 -11.79 6.64
N PRO A 140 23.41 -13.04 7.12
CA PRO A 140 22.26 -13.83 7.56
C PRO A 140 21.48 -13.19 8.72
N ASN A 141 22.15 -12.40 9.56
CA ASN A 141 21.53 -11.68 10.68
C ASN A 141 21.30 -10.18 10.37
N GLY A 142 21.44 -9.76 9.11
CA GLY A 142 21.21 -8.37 8.72
C GLY A 142 19.73 -8.01 8.85
N SER A 143 19.37 -7.08 9.73
CA SER A 143 17.97 -6.74 10.02
C SER A 143 17.17 -6.33 8.78
N ILE A 144 17.70 -5.47 7.91
CA ILE A 144 17.04 -5.10 6.65
C ILE A 144 16.89 -6.31 5.71
N ILE A 145 17.85 -7.22 5.71
CA ILE A 145 17.84 -8.43 4.88
C ILE A 145 16.74 -9.39 5.37
N LEU A 146 16.69 -9.64 6.67
CA LEU A 146 15.64 -10.43 7.32
C LEU A 146 14.25 -9.81 7.10
N PHE A 147 14.14 -8.48 7.19
CA PHE A 147 12.89 -7.77 6.91
C PHE A 147 12.38 -8.03 5.49
N TYR A 148 13.23 -7.91 4.47
CA TYR A 148 12.83 -8.18 3.09
C TYR A 148 12.53 -9.66 2.85
N ALA A 149 13.27 -10.58 3.49
CA ALA A 149 13.00 -12.01 3.38
C ALA A 149 11.61 -12.36 3.94
N ALA A 150 11.26 -11.79 5.10
CA ALA A 150 9.95 -11.94 5.70
C ALA A 150 8.84 -11.28 4.85
N ARG A 151 9.10 -10.09 4.28
CA ARG A 151 8.16 -9.41 3.38
C ARG A 151 7.87 -10.21 2.12
N ILE A 152 8.89 -10.83 1.52
CA ILE A 152 8.69 -11.69 0.34
C ILE A 152 7.86 -12.91 0.71
N ASP A 153 8.08 -13.52 1.88
CA ASP A 153 7.23 -14.62 2.37
C ASP A 153 5.76 -14.19 2.55
N ILE A 154 5.49 -12.99 3.09
CA ILE A 154 4.12 -12.44 3.16
C ILE A 154 3.49 -12.41 1.76
N LEU A 155 4.21 -11.87 0.76
CA LEU A 155 3.69 -11.72 -0.60
C LEU A 155 3.47 -13.06 -1.31
N LYS A 156 4.14 -14.12 -0.85
CA LYS A 156 3.92 -15.51 -1.29
C LYS A 156 2.78 -16.21 -0.55
N GLY A 157 2.23 -15.63 0.51
CA GLY A 157 1.23 -16.26 1.38
C GLY A 157 1.82 -17.18 2.47
N ASN A 158 3.13 -17.14 2.68
CA ASN A 158 3.85 -17.91 3.70
C ASN A 158 3.83 -17.18 5.05
N PHE A 159 2.64 -16.91 5.58
CA PHE A 159 2.43 -16.03 6.73
C PHE A 159 3.14 -16.49 8.00
N GLU A 160 3.06 -17.78 8.33
CA GLU A 160 3.65 -18.35 9.54
C GLU A 160 5.19 -18.23 9.51
N LYS A 161 5.79 -18.50 8.33
CA LYS A 161 7.23 -18.34 8.10
C LYS A 161 7.67 -16.87 8.17
N ALA A 162 6.86 -15.97 7.61
CA ALA A 162 7.14 -14.54 7.70
C ALA A 162 7.11 -14.03 9.14
N GLN A 163 6.18 -14.50 9.97
CA GLN A 163 6.09 -14.11 11.38
C GLN A 163 7.37 -14.45 12.15
N LEU A 164 7.87 -15.68 11.99
CA LEU A 164 9.13 -16.13 12.57
C LEU A 164 10.29 -15.21 12.16
N ARG A 165 10.41 -14.93 10.85
CA ARG A 165 11.48 -14.07 10.32
C ARG A 165 11.39 -12.61 10.76
N PHE A 166 10.20 -12.06 10.92
CA PHE A 166 10.05 -10.71 11.50
C PHE A 166 10.45 -10.68 12.98
N GLN A 167 10.14 -11.74 13.74
CA GLN A 167 10.60 -11.87 15.12
C GLN A 167 12.13 -11.97 15.20
N GLU A 168 12.75 -12.76 14.33
CA GLU A 168 14.22 -12.82 14.18
C GLU A 168 14.81 -11.44 13.82
N CYS A 169 14.18 -10.71 12.89
CA CYS A 169 14.58 -9.35 12.52
C CYS A 169 14.54 -8.37 13.71
N ILE A 170 13.49 -8.46 14.53
CA ILE A 170 13.37 -7.66 15.76
C ILE A 170 14.46 -8.05 16.77
N ALA A 171 14.74 -9.34 16.93
CA ALA A 171 15.76 -9.83 17.85
C ALA A 171 17.20 -9.48 17.41
N ALA A 172 17.45 -9.35 16.11
CA ALA A 172 18.78 -9.12 15.54
C ALA A 172 19.41 -7.78 15.93
N GLN A 173 18.62 -6.79 16.35
CA GLN A 173 19.12 -5.45 16.71
C GLN A 173 18.18 -4.72 17.67
N GLN A 174 18.71 -3.79 18.49
CA GLN A 174 17.91 -2.96 19.41
C GLN A 174 18.16 -1.44 19.27
N GLU A 175 19.08 -1.04 18.40
CA GLU A 175 19.50 0.36 18.24
C GLU A 175 18.50 1.16 17.40
N TRP A 176 17.97 0.56 16.34
CA TRP A 176 17.10 1.23 15.37
C TRP A 176 15.65 0.76 15.51
N LYS A 177 14.93 1.37 16.46
CA LYS A 177 13.51 1.07 16.76
C LYS A 177 12.58 1.21 15.54
N GLN A 178 12.94 2.03 14.57
CA GLN A 178 12.17 2.22 13.34
C GLN A 178 12.09 0.91 12.53
N ILE A 179 13.12 0.05 12.56
CA ILE A 179 13.03 -1.27 11.94
C ILE A 179 12.03 -2.15 12.70
N HIS A 180 11.98 -2.07 14.04
CA HIS A 180 10.96 -2.78 14.82
C HIS A 180 9.57 -2.30 14.45
N HIS A 181 9.36 -1.00 14.28
CA HIS A 181 8.07 -0.45 13.86
C HIS A 181 7.66 -0.93 12.47
N LEU A 182 8.60 -1.06 11.53
CA LEU A 182 8.32 -1.70 10.23
C LEU A 182 7.91 -3.17 10.41
N CYS A 183 8.59 -3.92 11.27
CA CYS A 183 8.24 -5.32 11.56
C CYS A 183 6.86 -5.43 12.25
N TYR A 184 6.54 -4.54 13.19
CA TYR A 184 5.24 -4.51 13.87
C TYR A 184 4.11 -4.23 12.89
N TRP A 185 4.33 -3.34 11.91
CA TRP A 185 3.37 -3.07 10.85
C TRP A 185 3.09 -4.30 10.00
N GLU A 186 4.14 -5.00 9.56
CA GLU A 186 3.99 -6.22 8.77
C GLU A 186 3.39 -7.38 9.58
N LEU A 187 3.78 -7.55 10.85
CA LEU A 187 3.21 -8.55 11.76
C LEU A 187 1.72 -8.30 12.04
N MET A 188 1.32 -7.04 12.26
CA MET A 188 -0.08 -6.66 12.42
C MET A 188 -0.92 -7.12 11.23
N TRP A 189 -0.46 -6.87 10.00
CA TRP A 189 -1.15 -7.33 8.79
C TRP A 189 -1.13 -8.84 8.65
N CYS A 190 0.01 -9.48 8.93
CA CYS A 190 0.15 -10.93 8.87
C CYS A 190 -0.90 -11.65 9.76
N TYR A 191 -1.05 -11.19 11.01
CA TYR A 191 -2.08 -11.71 11.91
C TYR A 191 -3.51 -11.31 11.48
N THR A 192 -3.68 -10.12 10.89
CA THR A 192 -4.97 -9.69 10.31
C THR A 192 -5.42 -10.62 9.18
N PHE A 193 -4.52 -11.04 8.29
CA PHE A 193 -4.83 -11.99 7.20
C PHE A 193 -5.28 -13.35 7.72
N GLN A 194 -4.72 -13.77 8.86
CA GLN A 194 -5.09 -15.01 9.55
C GLN A 194 -6.32 -14.84 10.47
N GLN A 195 -6.91 -13.64 10.56
CA GLN A 195 -7.96 -13.29 11.52
C GLN A 195 -7.59 -13.56 12.99
N ASN A 196 -6.29 -13.52 13.31
CA ASN A 196 -5.80 -13.53 14.68
C ASN A 196 -5.81 -12.11 15.24
N TRP A 197 -7.02 -11.63 15.53
CA TRP A 197 -7.30 -10.24 15.90
C TRP A 197 -6.55 -9.80 17.16
N LEU A 198 -6.39 -10.69 18.14
CA LEU A 198 -5.72 -10.36 19.40
C LEU A 198 -4.21 -10.11 19.21
N GLN A 199 -3.53 -10.93 18.40
CA GLN A 199 -2.12 -10.66 18.08
C GLN A 199 -1.96 -9.44 17.18
N ALA A 200 -2.85 -9.27 16.18
CA ALA A 200 -2.85 -8.07 15.34
C ALA A 200 -3.01 -6.80 16.19
N TYR A 201 -3.91 -6.82 17.17
CA TYR A 201 -4.13 -5.74 18.12
C TYR A 201 -2.86 -5.39 18.91
N ARG A 202 -2.12 -6.38 19.43
CA ARG A 202 -0.90 -6.14 20.21
C ARG A 202 0.14 -5.35 19.42
N TYR A 203 0.34 -5.68 18.14
CA TYR A 203 1.27 -4.93 17.29
C TYR A 203 0.71 -3.56 16.89
N ALA A 204 -0.59 -3.43 16.64
CA ALA A 204 -1.23 -2.14 16.41
C ALA A 204 -1.10 -1.20 17.63
N ASP A 205 -1.21 -1.76 18.84
CA ASP A 205 -1.04 -1.02 20.09
C ASP A 205 0.41 -0.53 20.27
N LEU A 206 1.40 -1.40 20.06
CA LEU A 206 2.82 -1.01 20.06
C LEU A 206 3.10 0.14 19.08
N LEU A 207 2.60 0.03 17.85
CA LEU A 207 2.73 1.10 16.85
C LEU A 207 2.09 2.41 17.30
N SER A 208 0.89 2.34 17.88
CA SER A 208 0.15 3.52 18.34
C SER A 208 0.87 4.25 19.49
N LYS A 209 1.54 3.50 20.36
CA LYS A 209 2.28 4.01 21.52
C LYS A 209 3.66 4.55 21.14
N GLU A 210 4.38 3.84 20.29
CA GLU A 210 5.81 4.11 20.05
C GLU A 210 6.10 4.92 18.79
N SER A 211 5.34 4.72 17.71
CA SER A 211 5.64 5.33 16.43
C SER A 211 5.02 6.73 16.30
N ARG A 212 5.81 7.66 15.75
CA ARG A 212 5.37 9.03 15.44
C ARG A 212 5.06 9.23 13.95
N TRP A 213 5.21 8.19 13.13
CA TRP A 213 5.13 8.32 11.68
C TRP A 213 3.72 8.63 11.17
N SER A 214 2.68 7.99 11.70
CA SER A 214 1.28 8.26 11.34
C SER A 214 0.34 7.86 12.49
N LYS A 215 0.35 8.65 13.58
CA LYS A 215 -0.41 8.35 14.80
C LYS A 215 -1.91 8.15 14.54
N ALA A 216 -2.50 8.99 13.67
CA ALA A 216 -3.91 8.84 13.30
C ALA A 216 -4.21 7.47 12.67
N ILE A 217 -3.34 6.96 11.79
CA ILE A 217 -3.52 5.63 11.20
C ILE A 217 -3.34 4.53 12.24
N TYR A 218 -2.31 4.61 13.08
CA TYR A 218 -2.07 3.54 14.06
C TYR A 218 -3.21 3.44 15.08
N VAL A 219 -3.74 4.57 15.57
CA VAL A 219 -4.90 4.58 16.48
C VAL A 219 -6.17 4.11 15.78
N PHE A 220 -6.42 4.56 14.55
CA PHE A 220 -7.57 4.08 13.77
C PHE A 220 -7.49 2.57 13.52
N GLN A 221 -6.32 2.05 13.12
CA GLN A 221 -6.12 0.64 12.84
C GLN A 221 -6.25 -0.21 14.11
N LYS A 222 -5.73 0.26 15.25
CA LYS A 222 -5.94 -0.35 16.56
C LYS A 222 -7.43 -0.49 16.87
N ALA A 223 -8.18 0.61 16.76
CA ALA A 223 -9.63 0.61 16.98
C ALA A 223 -10.37 -0.31 16.00
N ALA A 224 -9.99 -0.27 14.71
CA ALA A 224 -10.58 -1.10 13.67
C ALA A 224 -10.37 -2.60 13.91
N ILE A 225 -9.18 -3.01 14.38
CA ILE A 225 -8.88 -4.40 14.73
C ILE A 225 -9.66 -4.81 16.00
N LEU A 226 -9.74 -3.94 17.00
CA LEU A 226 -10.54 -4.20 18.21
C LEU A 226 -12.03 -4.43 17.90
N CYS A 227 -12.59 -3.76 16.89
CA CYS A 227 -13.97 -4.01 16.42
C CYS A 227 -14.21 -5.43 15.91
N MET A 228 -13.14 -6.16 15.57
CA MET A 228 -13.23 -7.52 15.02
C MET A 228 -13.12 -8.59 16.12
N LEU A 229 -12.78 -8.21 17.36
CA LEU A 229 -12.67 -9.15 18.47
C LEU A 229 -14.06 -9.57 18.98
N PRO A 230 -14.18 -10.82 19.47
CA PRO A 230 -15.27 -11.20 20.36
C PRO A 230 -15.39 -10.24 21.56
N GLU A 231 -16.61 -10.02 22.05
CA GLU A 231 -16.87 -9.02 23.09
C GLU A 231 -16.14 -9.30 24.42
N ASP A 232 -15.97 -10.58 24.77
CA ASP A 232 -15.23 -11.02 25.95
C ASP A 232 -13.73 -10.75 25.83
N GLU A 233 -13.13 -11.01 24.66
CA GLU A 233 -11.72 -10.67 24.41
C GLU A 233 -11.50 -9.16 24.38
N LEU A 234 -12.42 -8.40 23.75
CA LEU A 234 -12.38 -6.95 23.73
C LEU A 234 -12.37 -6.39 25.17
N LYS A 235 -13.27 -6.86 26.04
CA LYS A 235 -13.31 -6.44 27.45
C LYS A 235 -12.00 -6.72 28.18
N ARG A 236 -11.34 -7.85 27.91
CA ARG A 236 -10.04 -8.20 28.51
C ARG A 236 -8.90 -7.29 28.08
N THR A 237 -8.99 -6.62 26.92
CA THR A 237 -7.98 -5.64 26.52
C THR A 237 -7.97 -4.38 27.38
N GLY A 238 -9.10 -4.04 28.01
CA GLY A 238 -9.27 -2.79 28.75
C GLY A 238 -9.37 -1.53 27.88
N GLU A 239 -9.46 -1.68 26.56
CA GLU A 239 -9.53 -0.58 25.61
C GLU A 239 -10.98 -0.10 25.39
N ASP A 240 -11.14 1.20 25.15
CA ASP A 240 -12.42 1.79 24.73
C ASP A 240 -12.33 2.19 23.25
N VAL A 241 -12.95 1.38 22.39
CA VAL A 241 -13.01 1.58 20.94
C VAL A 241 -13.61 2.93 20.56
N VAL A 242 -14.64 3.39 21.27
CA VAL A 242 -15.31 4.67 20.98
C VAL A 242 -14.34 5.82 21.26
N THR A 243 -13.66 5.77 22.41
CA THR A 243 -12.64 6.77 22.77
C THR A 243 -11.48 6.77 21.77
N LEU A 244 -11.01 5.61 21.32
CA LEU A 244 -9.95 5.53 20.32
C LEU A 244 -10.36 6.18 18.99
N PHE A 245 -11.55 5.89 18.45
CA PHE A 245 -12.00 6.54 17.21
C PHE A 245 -12.15 8.06 17.37
N ARG A 246 -12.66 8.54 18.51
CA ARG A 246 -12.81 9.99 18.78
C ARG A 246 -11.48 10.74 18.80
N GLN A 247 -10.37 10.08 19.12
CA GLN A 247 -9.03 10.70 19.13
C GLN A 247 -8.45 10.92 17.72
N VAL A 248 -8.91 10.19 16.70
CA VAL A 248 -8.27 10.12 15.38
C VAL A 248 -8.16 11.50 14.70
N ASP A 249 -9.18 12.36 14.79
CA ASP A 249 -9.14 13.70 14.17
C ASP A 249 -8.07 14.62 14.77
N GLY A 250 -7.82 14.50 16.07
CA GLY A 250 -6.79 15.27 16.78
C GLY A 250 -5.36 14.80 16.49
N LEU A 251 -5.19 13.61 15.92
CA LEU A 251 -3.88 13.00 15.65
C LEU A 251 -3.40 13.18 14.20
N LYS A 252 -4.22 13.79 13.33
CA LYS A 252 -3.88 13.97 11.91
C LYS A 252 -2.71 14.92 11.75
N GLN A 253 -1.75 14.56 10.91
CA GLN A 253 -0.62 15.41 10.55
C GLN A 253 -0.84 16.08 9.21
N ARG A 254 -0.07 17.16 8.97
CA ARG A 254 -0.01 17.84 7.68
C ARG A 254 1.43 17.81 7.19
N ILE A 255 1.59 17.51 5.90
CA ILE A 255 2.87 17.58 5.20
C ILE A 255 2.71 18.65 4.12
N ALA A 256 3.56 19.69 4.16
CA ALA A 256 3.46 20.84 3.26
C ALA A 256 2.04 21.45 3.21
N GLY A 257 1.42 21.64 4.39
CA GLY A 257 0.07 22.21 4.54
C GLY A 257 -1.08 21.28 4.12
N LYS A 258 -0.80 20.09 3.56
CA LYS A 258 -1.83 19.11 3.16
C LYS A 258 -1.83 17.92 4.10
N SER A 259 -3.00 17.52 4.59
CA SER A 259 -3.11 16.28 5.36
C SER A 259 -2.93 15.06 4.46
N ILE A 260 -2.35 13.99 5.02
CA ILE A 260 -2.09 12.74 4.32
C ILE A 260 -3.42 12.10 3.89
N PRO A 261 -3.58 11.64 2.64
CA PRO A 261 -4.85 11.11 2.15
C PRO A 261 -5.43 9.98 3.01
N THR A 262 -4.58 9.03 3.46
CA THR A 262 -4.99 7.91 4.32
C THR A 262 -5.47 8.40 5.69
N GLU A 263 -4.83 9.40 6.29
CA GLU A 263 -5.28 9.97 7.56
C GLU A 263 -6.61 10.72 7.39
N LYS A 264 -6.78 11.48 6.29
CA LYS A 264 -8.09 12.09 5.97
C LYS A 264 -9.19 11.06 5.81
N PHE A 265 -8.87 9.88 5.27
CA PHE A 265 -9.80 8.77 5.16
C PHE A 265 -10.17 8.23 6.54
N ALA A 266 -9.19 7.87 7.37
CA ALA A 266 -9.40 7.41 8.74
C ALA A 266 -10.25 8.40 9.58
N VAL A 267 -9.93 9.69 9.49
CA VAL A 267 -10.72 10.76 10.14
C VAL A 267 -12.16 10.76 9.66
N ARG A 268 -12.41 10.66 8.35
CA ARG A 268 -13.78 10.64 7.81
C ARG A 268 -14.56 9.44 8.34
N LYS A 269 -13.96 8.24 8.36
CA LYS A 269 -14.59 7.04 8.89
C LYS A 269 -14.87 7.14 10.39
N ALA A 270 -13.93 7.68 11.16
CA ALA A 270 -14.05 7.86 12.61
C ALA A 270 -15.18 8.81 13.04
N ARG A 271 -15.70 9.67 12.13
CA ARG A 271 -16.81 10.59 12.42
C ARG A 271 -18.09 9.89 12.89
N ARG A 272 -18.32 8.62 12.50
CA ARG A 272 -19.48 7.87 12.99
C ARG A 272 -19.46 7.67 14.52
N TYR A 273 -18.31 7.86 15.17
CA TYR A 273 -18.14 7.78 16.62
C TYR A 273 -18.18 9.14 17.34
N ALA A 274 -18.38 10.25 16.63
CA ALA A 274 -18.32 11.59 17.21
C ALA A 274 -19.52 11.93 18.11
N SER A 275 -20.71 11.41 17.78
CA SER A 275 -21.94 11.60 18.58
C SER A 275 -21.91 10.81 19.89
N SER A 276 -22.80 11.18 20.82
CA SER A 276 -23.04 10.43 22.07
C SER A 276 -23.57 9.02 21.82
N GLN A 277 -24.35 8.83 20.74
CA GLN A 277 -24.80 7.55 20.22
C GLN A 277 -24.03 7.21 18.94
N PRO A 278 -22.88 6.55 19.03
CA PRO A 278 -22.04 6.26 17.87
C PRO A 278 -22.68 5.19 16.97
N VAL A 279 -22.54 5.35 15.66
CA VAL A 279 -22.87 4.30 14.68
C VAL A 279 -21.61 3.51 14.37
N LYS A 280 -21.65 2.18 14.55
CA LYS A 280 -20.48 1.33 14.32
C LYS A 280 -20.12 1.30 12.84
N LEU A 281 -18.83 1.12 12.56
CA LEU A 281 -18.34 0.83 11.21
C LEU A 281 -18.48 -0.66 10.93
N ILE A 282 -18.89 -1.03 9.72
CA ILE A 282 -18.93 -2.43 9.30
C ILE A 282 -17.54 -2.90 8.86
N LEU A 283 -17.05 -3.98 9.47
CA LEU A 283 -15.77 -4.63 9.16
C LEU A 283 -14.58 -3.66 8.93
N PRO A 284 -14.32 -2.68 9.82
CA PRO A 284 -13.36 -1.61 9.56
C PRO A 284 -11.92 -2.09 9.34
N ALA A 285 -11.53 -3.23 9.94
CA ALA A 285 -10.22 -3.82 9.68
C ALA A 285 -10.09 -4.33 8.23
N LEU A 286 -11.17 -4.89 7.66
CA LEU A 286 -11.17 -5.40 6.28
C LEU A 286 -11.28 -4.26 5.26
N GLU A 287 -12.01 -3.18 5.58
CA GLU A 287 -11.98 -1.95 4.79
C GLU A 287 -10.54 -1.39 4.70
N MET A 288 -9.84 -1.32 5.83
CA MET A 288 -8.43 -0.89 5.82
C MET A 288 -7.53 -1.89 5.09
N MET A 289 -7.78 -3.19 5.21
CA MET A 289 -7.08 -4.21 4.44
C MET A 289 -7.22 -3.96 2.94
N TYR A 290 -8.42 -3.63 2.46
CA TYR A 290 -8.62 -3.23 1.06
C TYR A 290 -7.85 -1.96 0.70
N VAL A 291 -7.91 -0.92 1.55
CA VAL A 291 -7.16 0.32 1.34
C VAL A 291 -5.67 0.06 1.16
N TRP A 292 -5.09 -0.93 1.84
CA TRP A 292 -3.68 -1.30 1.72
C TRP A 292 -3.38 -2.40 0.69
N ASN A 293 -4.35 -2.75 -0.16
CA ASN A 293 -4.26 -3.84 -1.15
C ASN A 293 -3.95 -5.22 -0.54
N GLY A 294 -4.41 -5.46 0.69
CA GLY A 294 -4.20 -6.70 1.42
C GLY A 294 -4.95 -7.91 0.85
N PHE A 295 -6.05 -7.69 0.11
CA PHE A 295 -6.79 -8.77 -0.56
C PHE A 295 -5.93 -9.48 -1.63
N ALA A 296 -5.06 -8.75 -2.33
CA ALA A 296 -4.10 -9.34 -3.28
C ALA A 296 -3.05 -10.24 -2.60
N ILE A 297 -2.80 -10.03 -1.30
CA ILE A 297 -1.89 -10.84 -0.49
C ILE A 297 -2.61 -12.06 0.08
N VAL A 298 -3.71 -11.86 0.82
CA VAL A 298 -4.45 -12.98 1.43
C VAL A 298 -5.04 -13.93 0.37
N GLY A 299 -5.35 -13.42 -0.83
CA GLY A 299 -5.78 -14.21 -1.98
C GLY A 299 -4.80 -15.29 -2.44
N LYS A 300 -3.54 -15.28 -1.96
CA LYS A 300 -2.58 -16.39 -2.17
C LYS A 300 -2.88 -17.61 -1.29
N ARG A 301 -3.76 -17.47 -0.30
CA ARG A 301 -4.19 -18.50 0.66
C ARG A 301 -5.71 -18.63 0.59
N ALA A 302 -6.18 -19.62 -0.17
CA ALA A 302 -7.61 -19.85 -0.38
C ALA A 302 -8.35 -20.15 0.93
N ASP A 303 -7.71 -20.87 1.85
CA ASP A 303 -8.24 -21.18 3.18
C ASP A 303 -8.52 -19.90 4.01
N LEU A 304 -7.58 -18.96 4.03
CA LEU A 304 -7.75 -17.70 4.75
C LEU A 304 -8.73 -16.76 4.04
N THR A 305 -8.75 -16.78 2.71
CA THR A 305 -9.72 -16.01 1.92
C THR A 305 -11.15 -16.51 2.13
N GLU A 306 -11.35 -17.83 2.22
CA GLU A 306 -12.66 -18.41 2.55
C GLU A 306 -13.10 -18.01 3.96
N ASN A 307 -12.19 -18.05 4.94
CA ASN A 307 -12.51 -17.60 6.29
C ASN A 307 -12.96 -16.13 6.32
N LEU A 308 -12.35 -15.26 5.51
CA LEU A 308 -12.77 -13.86 5.40
C LEU A 308 -14.15 -13.75 4.77
N LEU A 309 -14.43 -14.54 3.73
CA LEU A 309 -15.74 -14.62 3.09
C LEU A 309 -16.82 -15.01 4.11
N VAL A 310 -16.58 -16.03 4.93
CA VAL A 310 -17.51 -16.46 6.01
C VAL A 310 -17.79 -15.32 6.99
N THR A 311 -16.76 -14.58 7.43
CA THR A 311 -16.92 -13.41 8.30
C THR A 311 -17.78 -12.33 7.62
N ILE A 312 -17.56 -12.06 6.34
CA ILE A 312 -18.33 -11.06 5.58
C ILE A 312 -19.78 -11.50 5.41
N GLU A 313 -20.04 -12.78 5.11
CA GLU A 313 -21.40 -13.31 4.93
C GLU A 313 -22.20 -13.33 6.23
N LYS A 314 -21.55 -13.59 7.35
CA LYS A 314 -22.17 -13.49 8.68
C LYS A 314 -22.62 -12.06 8.98
N GLU A 315 -21.77 -11.06 8.72
CA GLU A 315 -22.15 -9.65 8.91
C GLU A 315 -23.19 -9.19 7.88
N GLU A 316 -23.15 -9.71 6.65
CA GLU A 316 -24.17 -9.44 5.64
C GLU A 316 -25.55 -9.96 6.08
N ALA A 317 -25.64 -11.17 6.63
CA ALA A 317 -26.88 -11.72 7.18
C ALA A 317 -27.38 -10.88 8.36
N ALA A 318 -26.50 -10.54 9.31
CA ALA A 318 -26.85 -9.72 10.46
C ALA A 318 -27.40 -8.34 10.04
N LEU A 319 -26.78 -7.68 9.06
CA LEU A 319 -27.24 -6.39 8.54
C LEU A 319 -28.58 -6.49 7.82
N GLN A 320 -28.86 -7.60 7.13
CA GLN A 320 -30.16 -7.83 6.46
C GLN A 320 -31.30 -8.02 7.47
N ASP A 321 -31.02 -8.64 8.61
CA ASP A 321 -31.98 -8.87 9.69
C ASP A 321 -32.24 -7.62 10.54
N GLU A 322 -31.44 -6.55 10.40
CA GLU A 322 -31.66 -5.28 11.11
C GLU A 322 -32.96 -4.60 10.66
N THR A 323 -33.90 -4.46 11.59
CA THR A 323 -35.19 -3.78 11.35
C THR A 323 -35.05 -2.25 11.34
N ASN A 324 -34.07 -1.71 12.05
CA ASN A 324 -33.86 -0.27 12.21
C ASN A 324 -32.71 0.23 11.34
N ARG A 325 -33.00 0.45 10.06
CA ARG A 325 -32.01 0.95 9.10
C ARG A 325 -31.64 2.39 9.39
N ASN A 326 -30.38 2.60 9.77
CA ASN A 326 -29.83 3.94 9.94
C ASN A 326 -29.41 4.55 8.59
N GLU A 327 -28.94 5.80 8.61
CA GLU A 327 -28.59 6.53 7.38
C GLU A 327 -27.39 5.96 6.61
N TYR A 328 -26.55 5.12 7.23
CA TYR A 328 -25.37 4.48 6.65
C TYR A 328 -25.67 3.08 6.07
N TYR A 329 -26.91 2.59 6.18
CA TYR A 329 -27.27 1.22 5.78
C TYR A 329 -26.82 0.87 4.36
N MET A 330 -27.07 1.74 3.37
CA MET A 330 -26.69 1.46 1.98
C MET A 330 -25.19 1.56 1.74
N ASP A 331 -24.49 2.44 2.46
CA ASP A 331 -23.03 2.52 2.46
C ASP A 331 -22.42 1.21 3.01
N ASP A 332 -22.99 0.66 4.07
CA ASP A 332 -22.53 -0.58 4.72
C ASP A 332 -22.86 -1.83 3.88
N VAL A 333 -24.03 -1.88 3.23
CA VAL A 333 -24.35 -2.92 2.24
C VAL A 333 -23.33 -2.89 1.09
N CYS A 334 -23.04 -1.71 0.54
CA CYS A 334 -22.08 -1.58 -0.56
C CYS A 334 -20.65 -1.96 -0.14
N MET A 335 -20.25 -1.62 1.09
CA MET A 335 -18.98 -2.05 1.66
C MET A 335 -18.87 -3.58 1.70
N LEU A 336 -19.88 -4.25 2.27
CA LEU A 336 -19.90 -5.72 2.32
C LEU A 336 -19.83 -6.34 0.93
N GLN A 337 -20.59 -5.83 -0.04
CA GLN A 337 -20.55 -6.34 -1.42
C GLN A 337 -19.16 -6.16 -2.06
N LEU A 338 -18.50 -5.03 -1.84
CA LEU A 338 -17.14 -4.82 -2.33
C LEU A 338 -16.16 -5.85 -1.72
N LEU A 339 -16.16 -6.01 -0.39
CA LEU A 339 -15.29 -6.96 0.31
C LEU A 339 -15.58 -8.41 -0.09
N LYS A 340 -16.87 -8.77 -0.21
CA LYS A 340 -17.32 -10.09 -0.66
C LYS A 340 -16.85 -10.37 -2.08
N GLY A 341 -17.05 -9.41 -2.99
CA GLY A 341 -16.61 -9.51 -4.38
C GLY A 341 -15.11 -9.71 -4.52
N LEU A 342 -14.31 -9.04 -3.67
CA LEU A 342 -12.85 -9.23 -3.63
C LEU A 342 -12.46 -10.66 -3.21
N CYS A 343 -13.09 -11.21 -2.16
CA CYS A 343 -12.84 -12.60 -1.75
C CYS A 343 -13.21 -13.58 -2.86
N LEU A 344 -14.42 -13.43 -3.43
CA LEU A 344 -14.91 -14.29 -4.50
C LEU A 344 -14.03 -14.24 -5.75
N LYS A 345 -13.53 -13.05 -6.12
CA LYS A 345 -12.59 -12.87 -7.22
C LYS A 345 -11.30 -13.65 -6.97
N HIS A 346 -10.68 -13.47 -5.80
CA HIS A 346 -9.44 -14.19 -5.44
C HIS A 346 -9.62 -15.70 -5.26
N LEU A 347 -10.84 -16.17 -4.97
CA LEU A 347 -11.21 -17.59 -4.96
C LEU A 347 -11.57 -18.14 -6.35
N GLY A 348 -11.47 -17.34 -7.42
CA GLY A 348 -11.82 -17.73 -8.79
C GLY A 348 -13.33 -17.81 -9.07
N ARG A 349 -14.19 -17.40 -8.13
CA ARG A 349 -15.65 -17.36 -8.26
C ARG A 349 -16.09 -16.08 -8.99
N LEU A 350 -15.58 -15.88 -10.20
CA LEU A 350 -15.63 -14.59 -10.90
C LEU A 350 -17.05 -14.10 -11.18
N MET A 351 -17.99 -14.99 -11.51
CA MET A 351 -19.39 -14.59 -11.78
C MET A 351 -20.07 -14.03 -10.53
N GLN A 352 -19.84 -14.64 -9.37
CA GLN A 352 -20.40 -14.17 -8.10
C GLN A 352 -19.75 -12.84 -7.69
N ALA A 353 -18.44 -12.69 -7.92
CA ALA A 353 -17.74 -11.43 -7.69
C ALA A 353 -18.31 -10.28 -8.53
N GLU A 354 -18.57 -10.54 -9.81
CA GLU A 354 -19.18 -9.57 -10.73
C GLU A 354 -20.58 -9.13 -10.27
N LEU A 355 -21.41 -10.06 -9.76
CA LEU A 355 -22.72 -9.72 -9.19
C LEU A 355 -22.59 -8.79 -7.98
N CYS A 356 -21.64 -9.07 -7.08
CA CYS A 356 -21.37 -8.24 -5.91
C CYS A 356 -20.95 -6.81 -6.34
N PHE A 357 -20.00 -6.70 -7.27
CA PHE A 357 -19.55 -5.40 -7.79
C PHE A 357 -20.66 -4.64 -8.52
N SER A 358 -21.48 -5.34 -9.30
CA SER A 358 -22.62 -4.74 -10.00
C SER A 358 -23.64 -4.16 -9.03
N LYS A 359 -23.91 -4.84 -7.91
CA LYS A 359 -24.82 -4.36 -6.87
C LYS A 359 -24.36 -3.05 -6.23
N VAL A 360 -23.05 -2.88 -6.02
CA VAL A 360 -22.48 -1.61 -5.53
C VAL A 360 -22.72 -0.48 -6.54
N ILE A 361 -22.40 -0.71 -7.81
CA ILE A 361 -22.53 0.29 -8.87
C ILE A 361 -24.00 0.68 -9.08
N GLN A 362 -24.92 -0.28 -9.07
CA GLN A 362 -26.36 -0.03 -9.19
C GLN A 362 -26.92 0.75 -7.99
N SER A 363 -26.26 0.66 -6.83
CA SER A 363 -26.67 1.35 -5.60
C SER A 363 -26.08 2.76 -5.47
N GLU A 364 -25.34 3.27 -6.47
CA GLU A 364 -24.65 4.57 -6.42
C GLU A 364 -25.51 5.71 -5.88
N LYS A 365 -26.75 5.85 -6.37
CA LYS A 365 -27.67 6.94 -5.97
C LYS A 365 -28.14 6.85 -4.51
N GLN A 366 -27.94 5.71 -3.86
CA GLN A 366 -28.36 5.46 -2.49
C GLN A 366 -27.21 5.61 -1.48
N ILE A 367 -25.95 5.66 -1.95
CA ILE A 367 -24.78 5.88 -1.10
C ILE A 367 -24.74 7.35 -0.68
N LYS A 368 -24.61 7.61 0.62
CA LYS A 368 -24.64 8.99 1.15
C LYS A 368 -23.27 9.53 1.51
N TYR A 369 -22.39 8.70 2.05
CA TYR A 369 -21.16 9.13 2.72
C TYR A 369 -19.89 8.58 2.04
N ASP A 370 -19.86 7.29 1.77
CA ASP A 370 -18.71 6.55 1.24
C ASP A 370 -18.73 6.49 -0.29
N SER A 371 -18.86 7.65 -0.94
CA SER A 371 -18.93 7.78 -2.40
C SER A 371 -17.72 7.21 -3.16
N TYR A 372 -16.61 6.96 -2.46
CA TYR A 372 -15.43 6.31 -3.02
C TYR A 372 -15.68 4.84 -3.40
N LEU A 373 -16.69 4.18 -2.80
CA LEU A 373 -17.01 2.78 -3.07
C LEU A 373 -17.27 2.52 -4.54
N VAL A 374 -17.97 3.42 -5.22
CA VAL A 374 -18.34 3.26 -6.64
C VAL A 374 -17.13 3.26 -7.57
N PRO A 375 -16.28 4.32 -7.63
CA PRO A 375 -15.12 4.31 -8.51
C PRO A 375 -14.11 3.21 -8.17
N PHE A 376 -13.92 2.88 -6.88
CA PHE A 376 -13.09 1.75 -6.49
C PHE A 376 -13.67 0.41 -6.97
N THR A 377 -14.98 0.22 -6.91
CA THR A 377 -15.63 -1.01 -7.40
C THR A 377 -15.58 -1.12 -8.92
N LEU A 378 -15.78 -0.01 -9.65
CA LEU A 378 -15.60 0.04 -11.10
C LEU A 378 -14.19 -0.38 -11.51
N TYR A 379 -13.18 0.08 -10.76
CA TYR A 379 -11.79 -0.34 -10.98
C TYR A 379 -11.59 -1.84 -10.74
N GLU A 380 -12.09 -2.39 -9.63
CA GLU A 380 -11.93 -3.82 -9.33
C GLU A 380 -12.69 -4.73 -10.32
N LEU A 381 -13.86 -4.28 -10.80
CA LEU A 381 -14.61 -4.93 -11.87
C LEU A 381 -13.86 -4.86 -13.20
N GLY A 382 -13.22 -3.73 -13.52
CA GLY A 382 -12.35 -3.61 -14.69
C GLY A 382 -11.16 -4.58 -14.63
N LEU A 383 -10.53 -4.71 -13.45
CA LEU A 383 -9.48 -5.72 -13.25
C LEU A 383 -9.99 -7.15 -13.39
N LEU A 384 -11.22 -7.45 -12.94
CA LEU A 384 -11.85 -8.75 -13.13
C LEU A 384 -12.07 -9.05 -14.62
N TYR A 385 -12.55 -8.10 -15.41
CA TYR A 385 -12.66 -8.29 -16.86
C TYR A 385 -11.31 -8.46 -17.54
N LYS A 386 -10.27 -7.77 -17.06
CA LYS A 386 -8.89 -7.97 -17.54
C LYS A 386 -8.41 -9.41 -17.30
N GLU A 387 -8.75 -9.99 -16.15
CA GLU A 387 -8.43 -11.39 -15.80
C GLU A 387 -9.15 -12.40 -16.71
N ARG A 388 -10.32 -12.03 -17.24
CA ARG A 388 -11.07 -12.82 -18.24
C ARG A 388 -10.66 -12.56 -19.69
N ASP A 389 -9.60 -11.78 -19.91
CA ASP A 389 -9.14 -11.33 -21.24
C ASP A 389 -10.17 -10.45 -22.00
N GLU A 390 -11.14 -9.87 -21.30
CA GLU A 390 -12.16 -8.96 -21.85
C GLU A 390 -11.65 -7.51 -21.87
N ARG A 391 -10.58 -7.27 -22.64
CA ARG A 391 -9.76 -6.04 -22.56
C ARG A 391 -10.53 -4.74 -22.82
N GLU A 392 -11.44 -4.72 -23.79
CA GLU A 392 -12.24 -3.53 -24.09
C GLU A 392 -13.19 -3.15 -22.95
N LYS A 393 -13.86 -4.16 -22.36
CA LYS A 393 -14.71 -3.93 -21.19
C LYS A 393 -13.88 -3.45 -20.00
N ALA A 394 -12.73 -4.09 -19.76
CA ALA A 394 -11.82 -3.70 -18.69
C ALA A 394 -11.43 -2.21 -18.79
N ILE A 395 -10.97 -1.78 -19.97
CA ILE A 395 -10.58 -0.37 -20.23
C ILE A 395 -11.77 0.55 -19.98
N ARG A 396 -12.96 0.23 -20.51
CA ARG A 396 -14.17 1.06 -20.35
C ARG A 396 -14.51 1.30 -18.87
N TYR A 397 -14.49 0.25 -18.05
CA TYR A 397 -14.79 0.37 -16.60
C TYR A 397 -13.71 1.18 -15.86
N ILE A 398 -12.42 0.92 -16.16
CA ILE A 398 -11.29 1.63 -15.54
C ILE A 398 -11.29 3.12 -15.92
N GLU A 399 -11.59 3.46 -17.17
CA GLU A 399 -11.71 4.85 -17.61
C GLU A 399 -12.93 5.55 -17.01
N THR A 400 -14.05 4.83 -16.86
CA THR A 400 -15.25 5.35 -16.19
C THR A 400 -14.92 5.74 -14.75
N ALA A 401 -14.22 4.88 -14.00
CA ALA A 401 -13.76 5.18 -12.65
C ALA A 401 -12.88 6.45 -12.57
N LYS A 402 -12.04 6.67 -13.59
CA LYS A 402 -11.11 7.82 -13.69
C LYS A 402 -11.80 9.13 -14.06
N ASN A 403 -12.74 9.09 -14.99
CA ASN A 403 -13.23 10.28 -15.68
C ASN A 403 -14.55 10.80 -15.10
N ASN A 404 -15.38 9.93 -14.54
CA ASN A 404 -16.75 10.28 -14.13
C ASN A 404 -16.90 10.63 -12.64
N TYR A 405 -15.86 10.40 -11.83
CA TYR A 405 -15.89 10.61 -10.38
C TYR A 405 -14.79 11.57 -9.93
N LYS A 406 -15.08 12.45 -8.95
CA LYS A 406 -14.14 13.43 -8.39
C LYS A 406 -14.43 13.67 -6.90
N GLU A 407 -13.44 14.19 -6.17
CA GLU A 407 -13.54 14.67 -4.78
C GLU A 407 -13.90 13.60 -3.73
N TYR A 408 -13.82 12.33 -4.10
CA TYR A 408 -14.03 11.20 -3.19
C TYR A 408 -12.77 10.88 -2.38
N SER A 409 -12.95 10.13 -1.29
CA SER A 409 -11.83 9.66 -0.47
C SER A 409 -10.84 8.82 -1.28
N MET A 410 -9.54 9.04 -1.09
CA MET A 410 -8.48 8.25 -1.73
C MET A 410 -8.43 8.32 -3.27
N GLU A 411 -9.05 9.33 -3.90
CA GLU A 411 -9.02 9.57 -5.35
C GLU A 411 -7.61 9.51 -5.96
N SER A 412 -6.65 10.22 -5.36
CA SER A 412 -5.27 10.21 -5.88
C SER A 412 -4.69 8.80 -5.93
N ARG A 413 -4.95 7.97 -4.89
CA ARG A 413 -4.46 6.59 -4.84
C ARG A 413 -5.10 5.75 -5.94
N LEU A 414 -6.40 5.89 -6.17
CA LEU A 414 -7.07 5.18 -7.26
C LEU A 414 -6.48 5.58 -8.62
N HIS A 415 -6.18 6.86 -8.84
CA HIS A 415 -5.54 7.31 -10.08
C HIS A 415 -4.14 6.72 -10.30
N PHE A 416 -3.35 6.51 -9.25
CA PHE A 416 -2.08 5.76 -9.37
C PHE A 416 -2.34 4.32 -9.82
N ARG A 417 -3.28 3.62 -9.19
CA ARG A 417 -3.64 2.24 -9.53
C ARG A 417 -4.22 2.10 -10.94
N ILE A 418 -5.03 3.06 -11.38
CA ILE A 418 -5.56 3.14 -12.75
C ILE A 418 -4.43 3.36 -13.76
N HIS A 419 -3.51 4.28 -13.48
CA HIS A 419 -2.35 4.54 -14.34
C HIS A 419 -1.42 3.33 -14.50
N ALA A 420 -1.35 2.47 -13.48
CA ALA A 420 -0.59 1.23 -13.58
C ALA A 420 -1.34 0.08 -14.29
N ALA A 421 -2.68 0.14 -14.33
CA ALA A 421 -3.51 -0.93 -14.89
C ALA A 421 -3.74 -0.79 -16.40
N LEU A 422 -3.82 0.45 -16.89
CA LEU A 422 -3.85 0.85 -18.30
C LEU A 422 -2.42 0.90 -18.85
#